data_AF-A0A2V5TQC8-F1
#
_entry.id   AF-A0A2V5TQC8-F1
#
_cell.length_a   1.000
_cell.length_b   1.000
_cell.length_c   1.000
_cell.angle_alpha   90.00
_cell.angle_beta   90.00
_cell.angle_gamma   90.00
#
_symmetry.space_group_name_H-M   'P 1'
#
loop_
_entity.id
_entity.type
_entity.pdbx_description
1 polymer ?
#
loop_
_entity_poly.entity_id
_entity_poly.type
_entity_poly.pdbx_seq_one_letter_code
_entity_poly.pdbx_strand_id
1 'polypeptide(L)'
;PDALQNRWQPIANAIEARTGITADAFALSAYDALFVVQNALVHANPQKNFGNFKAAFVNEADHFNGVTGSTALDAAGDRENGDFDFWAVRLQDARVTWVRIGTYNNGVLTVF
;
A
#
# COMPACT_ATOMS: atom_id res chain seq x y z
N PRO A 1 4.06 2.17 -5.43
CA PRO A 1 4.89 2.31 -6.65
C PRO A 1 4.11 3.00 -7.78
N ASP A 2 4.77 3.77 -8.63
CA ASP A 2 4.19 4.45 -9.79
C ASP A 2 3.58 3.47 -10.78
N ALA A 3 4.06 2.21 -10.82
CA ALA A 3 3.43 1.13 -11.57
C ALA A 3 1.94 0.91 -11.22
N LEU A 4 1.53 1.33 -10.02
CA LEU A 4 0.15 1.24 -9.53
C LEU A 4 -0.55 2.62 -9.47
N GLN A 5 0.00 3.66 -10.12
CA GLN A 5 -0.53 5.03 -10.04
C GLN A 5 -1.99 5.12 -10.48
N ASN A 6 -2.39 4.38 -11.50
CA ASN A 6 -3.78 4.29 -11.93
C ASN A 6 -4.74 3.79 -10.83
N ARG A 7 -4.23 3.08 -9.81
CA ARG A 7 -5.01 2.57 -8.67
C ARG A 7 -4.95 3.50 -7.47
N TRP A 8 -3.76 3.97 -7.07
CA TRP A 8 -3.61 4.77 -5.86
C TRP A 8 -3.89 6.25 -6.07
N GLN A 9 -3.64 6.83 -7.25
CA GLN A 9 -3.82 8.26 -7.49
C GLN A 9 -5.28 8.71 -7.32
N PRO A 10 -6.30 7.98 -7.85
CA PRO A 10 -7.70 8.38 -7.63
C PRO A 10 -8.08 8.39 -6.14
N ILE A 11 -7.56 7.44 -5.36
CA ILE A 11 -7.80 7.37 -3.91
C ILE A 11 -7.06 8.49 -3.18
N ALA A 12 -5.80 8.75 -3.53
CA ALA A 12 -5.03 9.86 -2.98
C ALA A 12 -5.73 11.21 -3.21
N ASN A 13 -6.22 11.45 -4.43
CA ASN A 13 -6.97 12.65 -4.79
C ASN A 13 -8.28 12.75 -3.97
N ALA A 14 -8.99 11.63 -3.79
CA ALA A 14 -10.22 11.60 -3.01
C ALA A 14 -9.98 11.86 -1.51
N ILE A 15 -8.86 11.36 -0.96
CA ILE A 15 -8.43 11.65 0.41
C ILE A 15 -8.16 13.15 0.55
N GLU A 16 -7.31 13.71 -0.32
CA GLU A 16 -6.94 15.13 -0.29
C GLU A 16 -8.16 16.04 -0.46
N ALA A 17 -9.07 15.73 -1.38
CA ALA A 17 -10.29 16.51 -1.57
C ALA A 17 -11.19 16.55 -0.32
N ARG A 18 -11.13 15.52 0.53
CA ARG A 18 -11.95 15.42 1.75
C ARG A 18 -11.25 15.99 2.99
N THR A 19 -9.93 15.89 3.06
CA THR A 19 -9.16 16.20 4.27
C THR A 19 -8.33 17.47 4.14
N GLY A 20 -8.06 17.92 2.92
CA GLY A 20 -7.06 18.98 2.63
C GLY A 20 -5.62 18.52 2.80
N ILE A 21 -5.37 17.23 3.02
CA ILE A 21 -4.04 16.65 3.25
C ILE A 21 -3.71 15.72 2.10
N THR A 22 -2.58 15.99 1.42
CA THR A 22 -2.05 15.12 0.38
C THR A 22 -1.74 13.74 0.97
N ALA A 23 -2.31 12.68 0.39
CA ALA A 23 -2.07 11.32 0.85
C ALA A 23 -0.66 10.88 0.48
N ASP A 24 0.12 10.47 1.48
CA ASP A 24 1.42 9.86 1.29
C ASP A 24 1.32 8.32 1.19
N ALA A 25 2.48 7.66 1.09
CA ALA A 25 2.55 6.21 1.02
C ALA A 25 1.99 5.51 2.28
N PHE A 26 2.06 6.15 3.45
CA PHE A 26 1.51 5.61 4.69
C PHE A 26 -0.02 5.70 4.72
N ALA A 27 -0.59 6.82 4.27
CA ALA A 27 -2.03 6.99 4.15
C ALA A 27 -2.64 5.93 3.22
N LEU A 28 -1.99 5.65 2.09
CA LEU A 28 -2.42 4.62 1.14
C LEU A 28 -2.24 3.20 1.71
N SER A 29 -1.18 2.95 2.47
CA SER A 29 -0.99 1.65 3.15
C SER A 29 -2.04 1.41 4.23
N ALA A 30 -2.38 2.45 5.00
CA ALA A 30 -3.45 2.40 6.00
C ALA A 30 -4.83 2.19 5.36
N TYR A 31 -5.06 2.79 4.19
CA TYR A 31 -6.27 2.56 3.39
C TYR A 31 -6.43 1.07 3.04
N ASP A 32 -5.38 0.44 2.50
CA ASP A 32 -5.42 -1.00 2.18
C ASP A 32 -5.65 -1.85 3.44
N ALA A 33 -4.95 -1.55 4.54
CA ALA A 33 -5.11 -2.29 5.80
C ALA A 33 -6.55 -2.22 6.34
N LEU A 34 -7.23 -1.08 6.20
CA LEU A 34 -8.63 -0.94 6.60
C LEU A 34 -9.54 -1.89 5.82
N PHE A 35 -9.34 -2.04 4.51
CA PHE A 35 -10.14 -2.95 3.69
C PHE A 35 -9.87 -4.41 4.02
N VAL A 36 -8.62 -4.79 4.29
CA VAL A 36 -8.30 -6.15 4.77
C VAL A 36 -9.04 -6.47 6.07
N VAL A 37 -8.99 -5.56 7.06
CA VAL A 37 -9.69 -5.73 8.34
C VAL A 37 -11.21 -5.80 8.14
N GLN A 38 -11.77 -4.89 7.35
CA GLN A 38 -13.21 -4.84 7.07
C GLN A 38 -13.68 -6.13 6.41
N ASN A 39 -12.96 -6.62 5.39
CA ASN A 39 -13.31 -7.85 4.69
C ASN A 39 -13.22 -9.05 5.62
N ALA A 40 -12.19 -9.12 6.48
CA ALA A 40 -12.05 -10.20 7.45
C ALA A 40 -13.21 -10.22 8.45
N LEU A 41 -13.70 -9.05 8.87
CA LEU A 41 -14.86 -8.95 9.74
C LEU A 41 -16.16 -9.36 9.03
N VAL A 42 -16.35 -8.93 7.79
CA VAL A 42 -17.59 -9.16 7.02
C VAL A 42 -17.70 -10.59 6.51
N HIS A 43 -16.66 -11.10 5.84
CA HIS A 43 -16.70 -12.40 5.17
C HIS A 43 -16.63 -13.56 6.17
N ALA A 44 -15.75 -13.46 7.17
CA ALA A 44 -15.54 -14.55 8.10
C ALA A 44 -16.51 -14.52 9.29
N ASN A 45 -17.14 -13.37 9.57
CA ASN A 45 -18.01 -13.13 10.72
C ASN A 45 -17.51 -13.86 11.98
N PRO A 46 -16.35 -13.47 12.55
CA PRO A 46 -15.64 -14.26 13.55
C PRO A 46 -16.36 -14.34 14.91
N GLN A 47 -17.56 -13.76 15.06
CA GLN A 47 -18.37 -13.78 16.28
C GLN A 47 -17.61 -13.34 17.54
N LYS A 48 -16.73 -12.33 17.39
CA LYS A 48 -15.84 -11.82 18.46
C LYS A 48 -14.81 -12.83 18.98
N ASN A 49 -14.54 -13.90 18.24
CA ASN A 49 -13.43 -14.81 18.53
C ASN A 49 -12.13 -14.29 17.89
N PHE A 50 -11.14 -13.98 18.72
CA PHE A 50 -9.85 -13.46 18.25
C PHE A 50 -9.09 -14.44 17.35
N GLY A 51 -9.08 -15.74 17.68
CA GLY A 51 -8.40 -16.75 16.87
C GLY A 51 -8.98 -16.84 15.46
N ASN A 52 -10.31 -16.89 15.37
CA ASN A 52 -11.02 -16.89 14.09
C ASN A 52 -10.80 -15.58 13.33
N PHE A 53 -10.84 -14.43 14.01
CA PHE A 53 -10.57 -13.14 13.38
C PHE A 53 -9.13 -13.05 12.85
N LYS A 54 -8.14 -13.50 13.63
CA LYS A 54 -6.73 -13.51 13.19
C LYS A 54 -6.55 -14.38 11.95
N ALA A 55 -7.14 -15.58 11.93
CA ALA A 55 -7.09 -16.47 10.77
C ALA A 55 -7.77 -15.84 9.54
N ALA A 56 -8.93 -15.21 9.74
CA ALA A 56 -9.64 -14.48 8.69
C ALA A 56 -8.84 -13.29 8.16
N PHE A 57 -8.21 -12.52 9.04
CA PHE A 57 -7.37 -11.38 8.69
C PHE A 57 -6.18 -11.81 7.82
N VAL A 58 -5.45 -12.85 8.21
CA VAL A 58 -4.34 -13.38 7.41
C VAL A 58 -4.84 -13.88 6.05
N ASN A 59 -5.94 -14.64 6.03
CA ASN A 59 -6.52 -15.13 4.79
C ASN A 59 -6.95 -13.97 3.85
N GLU A 60 -7.57 -12.92 4.37
CA GLU A 60 -7.95 -11.76 3.55
C GLU A 60 -6.71 -10.98 3.07
N ALA A 61 -5.69 -10.84 3.91
CA ALA A 61 -4.44 -10.19 3.53
C ALA A 61 -3.77 -10.90 2.35
N ASP A 62 -3.78 -12.24 2.33
CA ASP A 62 -3.19 -13.06 1.27
C ASP A 62 -3.89 -12.92 -0.09
N HIS A 63 -5.18 -12.60 -0.11
CA HIS A 63 -5.98 -12.51 -1.34
C HIS A 63 -6.26 -11.07 -1.78
N PHE A 64 -6.19 -10.11 -0.85
CA PHE A 64 -6.49 -8.73 -1.15
C PHE A 64 -5.34 -8.08 -1.90
N ASN A 65 -5.63 -7.56 -3.09
CA ASN A 65 -4.71 -6.75 -3.85
C ASN A 65 -5.14 -5.28 -3.68
N GLY A 66 -4.45 -4.56 -2.80
CA GLY A 66 -4.72 -3.18 -2.47
C GLY A 66 -4.22 -2.18 -3.51
N VAL A 67 -4.47 -0.89 -3.30
CA VAL A 67 -3.96 0.16 -4.20
C VAL A 67 -2.44 0.30 -4.14
N THR A 68 -1.82 -0.20 -3.07
CA THR A 68 -0.36 -0.27 -2.90
C THR A 68 0.25 -1.61 -3.35
N GLY A 69 -0.55 -2.57 -3.80
CA GLY A 69 -0.11 -3.89 -4.28
C GLY A 69 -0.64 -5.04 -3.43
N SER A 70 0.02 -6.19 -3.50
CA SER A 70 -0.31 -7.34 -2.66
C SER A 70 -0.24 -6.98 -1.18
N THR A 71 -1.22 -7.41 -0.40
CA THR A 71 -1.20 -7.28 1.06
C THR A 71 -0.83 -8.56 1.79
N ALA A 72 -0.45 -9.61 1.05
CA ALA A 72 -0.03 -10.89 1.62
C ALA A 72 1.07 -10.69 2.66
N LEU A 73 1.01 -11.45 3.76
CA LEU A 73 1.91 -11.29 4.89
C LEU A 73 2.89 -12.47 4.97
N ASP A 74 4.12 -12.17 5.38
CA ASP A 74 5.07 -13.20 5.75
C ASP A 74 4.79 -13.76 7.16
N ALA A 75 5.61 -14.71 7.60
CA ALA A 75 5.47 -15.33 8.93
C ALA A 75 5.69 -14.35 10.09
N ALA A 76 6.38 -13.21 9.87
CA ALA A 76 6.58 -12.16 10.86
C ALA A 76 5.40 -11.16 10.90
N GLY A 77 4.55 -11.16 9.87
CA GLY A 77 3.43 -10.24 9.73
C GLY A 77 3.78 -8.98 8.94
N ASP A 78 4.95 -8.95 8.31
CA ASP A 78 5.30 -7.92 7.33
C ASP A 78 4.68 -8.25 5.97
N ARG A 79 4.55 -7.28 5.07
CA ARG A 79 4.12 -7.60 3.70
C ARG A 79 5.18 -8.49 3.04
N GLU A 80 4.74 -9.65 2.56
CA GLU A 80 5.59 -10.65 1.90
C GLU A 80 6.32 -10.06 0.69
N ASN A 81 5.62 -9.17 -0.04
CA ASN A 81 6.16 -8.49 -1.20
C ASN A 81 5.98 -6.98 -1.06
N GLY A 82 7.01 -6.22 -1.42
CA GLY A 82 7.00 -4.77 -1.45
C GLY A 82 7.73 -4.26 -2.68
N ASP A 83 6.99 -3.63 -3.58
CA ASP A 83 7.55 -2.89 -4.70
C ASP A 83 7.81 -1.44 -4.25
N PHE A 84 9.03 -0.95 -4.46
CA PHE A 84 9.47 0.35 -3.99
C PHE A 84 9.95 1.23 -5.14
N ASP A 85 9.61 2.51 -5.09
CA ASP A 85 10.29 3.52 -5.90
C ASP A 85 11.29 4.27 -5.02
N PHE A 86 12.48 4.50 -5.57
CA PHE A 86 13.52 5.29 -4.93
C PHE A 86 13.49 6.69 -5.50
N TRP A 87 13.37 7.67 -4.61
CA TRP A 87 13.29 9.07 -4.96
C TRP A 87 14.47 9.82 -4.37
N ALA A 88 14.99 10.79 -5.12
CA ALA A 88 16.01 11.69 -4.64
C ALA A 88 15.61 13.13 -4.90
N VAL A 89 16.00 14.00 -3.98
CA VAL A 89 15.91 15.44 -4.18
C VAL A 89 16.99 15.86 -5.18
N ARG A 90 16.57 16.52 -6.26
CA ARG A 90 17.45 16.99 -7.34
C ARG A 90 17.08 18.42 -7.75
N LEU A 91 18.06 19.14 -8.28
CA LEU A 91 17.83 20.44 -8.91
C LEU A 91 17.49 20.20 -10.39
N GLN A 92 16.26 20.52 -10.81
CA GLN A 92 15.80 20.49 -12.19
C GLN A 92 15.20 21.85 -12.54
N ASP A 93 15.66 22.47 -13.63
CA ASP A 93 15.17 23.78 -14.09
C ASP A 93 15.10 24.84 -12.99
N ALA A 94 16.19 24.95 -12.20
CA ALA A 94 16.33 25.83 -11.04
C ALA A 94 15.29 25.59 -9.90
N ARG A 95 14.60 24.45 -9.89
CA ARG A 95 13.69 24.02 -8.82
C ARG A 95 14.19 22.75 -8.16
N VAL A 96 14.00 22.68 -6.84
CA VAL A 96 14.28 21.47 -6.07
C VAL A 96 13.07 20.55 -6.16
N THR A 97 13.24 19.39 -6.79
CA THR A 97 12.14 18.44 -7.08
C THR A 97 12.50 17.04 -6.60
N TRP A 98 11.47 16.23 -6.33
CA TRP A 98 11.62 14.80 -6.16
C TRP A 98 11.70 14.14 -7.53
N VAL A 99 12.79 13.43 -7.78
CA VAL A 99 13.02 12.69 -9.03
C VAL A 99 13.15 11.22 -8.68
N ARG A 100 12.41 10.37 -9.39
CA ARG A 100 12.53 8.92 -9.25
C ARG A 100 13.86 8.48 -9.87
N ILE A 101 14.72 7.88 -9.07
CA ILE A 101 16.08 7.45 -9.44
C ILE A 101 16.23 5.94 -9.53
N GLY A 102 15.19 5.20 -9.16
CA GLY A 102 15.21 3.75 -9.29
C GLY A 102 13.91 3.12 -8.85
N THR A 103 13.79 1.83 -9.11
CA THR A 103 12.68 1.01 -8.67
C THR A 103 13.18 -0.36 -8.22
N TYR A 104 12.52 -0.93 -7.21
CA TYR A 104 12.61 -2.34 -6.87
C TYR A 104 11.25 -2.95 -7.16
N ASN A 105 11.19 -3.82 -8.16
CA ASN A 105 9.95 -4.52 -8.50
C ASN A 105 10.24 -6.02 -8.68
N ASN A 106 9.43 -6.88 -8.09
CA ASN A 106 9.54 -8.34 -8.23
C ASN A 106 10.99 -8.88 -8.06
N GLY A 107 11.71 -8.38 -7.05
CA GLY A 107 13.09 -8.82 -6.77
C GLY A 107 14.17 -8.17 -7.62
N VAL A 108 13.82 -7.25 -8.53
CA VAL A 108 14.77 -6.60 -9.44
C VAL A 108 14.91 -5.11 -9.09
N LEU A 109 16.14 -4.71 -8.75
CA LEU A 109 16.52 -3.29 -8.62
C LEU A 109 16.93 -2.72 -9.97
N THR A 110 16.31 -1.62 -10.38
CA THR A 110 16.69 -0.81 -11.55
C THR A 110 17.03 0.61 -11.09
N VAL A 111 18.13 1.18 -11.58
CA VAL A 111 18.57 2.55 -11.27
C VAL A 111 18.62 3.35 -12.57
N PHE A 112 18.17 4.61 -12.53
CA PHE A 112 18.09 5.53 -13.68
C PHE A 112 19.03 6.72 -13.53
#